data_AF-A0A8S3X3N7-F1
#
_entry.id   AF-A0A8S3X3N7-F1
#
_cell.length_a   1.000
_cell.length_b   1.000
_cell.length_c   1.000
_cell.angle_alpha   90.00
_cell.angle_beta   90.00
_cell.angle_gamma   90.00
#
_symmetry.space_group_name_H-M   'P 1'
#
loop_
_entity.id
_entity.type
_entity.pdbx_description
1 polymer ?
#
loop_
_entity_poly.entity_id
_entity_poly.type
_entity_poly.pdbx_seq_one_letter_code
_entity_poly.pdbx_strand_id
1 'polypeptide(L)'
;MATEASYLVSYRIAQAGEAHTIAENLIKPRVLDITMLDEKSAKHLSTVPLSNDTVSRRIHDLASYVKQELAARLQKTRFALQMDESTDVTGLAILLVIVRYPYERSFEEDMLMCSPLPTYTTGEEIFNKINIFFKENNLSWNDFIDVCTDGAKAMTGKTAGAVSRIKK
;
A
#
# COMPACT_ATOMS: atom_id res chain seq x y z
N MET A 1 -20.18 16.37 -2.53
CA MET A 1 -19.86 17.10 -1.27
C MET A 1 -19.71 16.18 -0.06
N ALA A 2 -20.75 15.56 0.53
CA ALA A 2 -20.58 14.76 1.75
C ALA A 2 -19.69 13.52 1.57
N THR A 3 -19.88 12.77 0.47
CA THR A 3 -19.01 11.64 0.13
C THR A 3 -17.57 12.08 -0.10
N GLU A 4 -17.35 13.13 -0.88
CA GLU A 4 -16.02 13.67 -1.16
C GLU A 4 -15.30 14.14 0.12
N ALA A 5 -15.99 14.88 0.99
CA ALA A 5 -15.47 15.32 2.28
C ALA A 5 -15.04 14.14 3.15
N SER A 6 -15.83 13.06 3.19
CA SER A 6 -15.46 11.87 3.95
C SER A 6 -14.25 11.15 3.33
N TYR A 7 -14.07 11.13 2.00
CA TYR A 7 -12.84 10.58 1.39
C TYR A 7 -11.62 11.44 1.74
N LEU A 8 -11.77 12.76 1.75
CA LEU A 8 -10.70 13.67 2.14
C LEU A 8 -10.28 13.48 3.61
N VAL A 9 -11.25 13.27 4.51
CA VAL A 9 -10.96 12.94 5.92
C VAL A 9 -10.27 11.58 6.02
N SER A 10 -10.78 10.55 5.34
CA SER A 10 -10.15 9.22 5.29
C SER A 10 -8.71 9.26 4.79
N TYR A 11 -8.46 10.01 3.72
CA TYR A 11 -7.12 10.22 3.16
C TYR A 11 -6.18 10.85 4.19
N ARG A 12 -6.62 11.92 4.87
CA ARG A 12 -5.80 12.60 5.90
C ARG A 12 -5.49 11.71 7.10
N ILE A 13 -6.45 10.89 7.54
CA ILE A 13 -6.25 9.91 8.61
C ILE A 13 -5.18 8.89 8.21
N ALA A 14 -5.30 8.33 7.01
CA ALA A 14 -4.31 7.36 6.50
C ALA A 14 -2.93 8.00 6.34
N GLN A 15 -2.85 9.21 5.81
CA GLN A 15 -1.60 9.94 5.64
C GLN A 15 -0.91 10.25 6.97
N ALA A 16 -1.69 10.50 8.03
CA ALA A 16 -1.17 10.71 9.38
C ALA A 16 -0.76 9.39 10.10
N GLY A 17 -1.05 8.23 9.51
CA GLY A 17 -0.81 6.93 10.16
C GLY A 17 -1.75 6.63 11.33
N GLU A 18 -2.91 7.31 11.37
CA GLU A 18 -3.86 7.21 12.48
C GLU A 18 -4.87 6.08 12.30
N ALA A 19 -5.40 5.56 13.41
CA ALA A 19 -6.44 4.55 13.37
C ALA A 19 -7.74 5.12 12.78
N HIS A 20 -8.39 4.38 11.88
CA HIS A 20 -9.64 4.78 11.23
C HIS A 20 -10.80 5.05 12.22
N THR A 21 -10.74 4.47 13.43
CA THR A 21 -11.66 4.71 14.55
C THR A 21 -11.67 6.17 15.01
N ILE A 22 -10.59 6.93 14.79
CA ILE A 22 -10.48 8.34 15.23
C ILE A 22 -11.55 9.22 14.58
N ALA A 23 -12.01 8.86 13.39
CA ALA A 23 -13.02 9.61 12.67
C ALA A 23 -14.36 9.63 13.42
N GLU A 24 -14.78 8.46 13.92
CA GLU A 24 -16.04 8.27 14.62
C GLU A 24 -15.94 8.71 16.08
N ASN A 25 -14.85 8.34 16.75
CA ASN A 25 -14.70 8.54 18.19
C ASN A 25 -14.32 9.98 18.56
N LEU A 26 -13.64 10.70 17.66
CA LEU A 26 -13.09 12.02 17.98
C LEU A 26 -13.45 13.09 16.94
N ILE A 27 -13.17 12.87 15.66
CA ILE A 27 -13.32 13.93 14.64
C ILE A 27 -14.78 14.34 14.48
N LYS A 28 -15.69 13.36 14.31
CA LYS A 28 -17.12 13.65 14.07
C LYS A 28 -17.78 14.40 15.25
N PRO A 29 -17.64 13.96 16.52
CA PRO A 29 -18.17 14.72 17.67
C PRO A 29 -17.62 16.15 17.75
N ARG A 30 -16.30 16.34 17.58
CA ARG A 30 -15.67 17.66 17.72
C ARG A 30 -16.11 18.64 16.64
N VAL A 31 -16.26 18.16 15.41
CA VAL A 31 -16.79 18.98 14.32
C VAL A 31 -18.22 19.44 14.63
N LEU A 32 -19.05 18.56 15.21
CA LEU A 32 -20.41 18.92 15.60
C LEU A 32 -20.43 19.92 16.78
N ASP A 33 -19.58 19.73 17.80
CA ASP A 33 -19.44 20.64 18.94
C ASP A 33 -19.09 22.07 18.50
N ILE A 34 -18.16 22.22 17.55
CA ILE A 34 -17.74 23.53 17.02
C ILE A 34 -18.89 24.21 16.27
N THR A 35 -19.75 23.44 15.60
CA THR A 35 -20.88 23.95 14.83
C THR A 35 -22.18 24.12 15.63
N MET A 36 -22.13 23.98 16.96
CA MET A 36 -23.32 24.10 17.82
C MET A 36 -24.07 25.44 17.69
N LEU A 37 -23.39 26.51 17.28
CA LEU A 37 -24.00 27.83 17.07
C LEU A 37 -24.70 27.99 15.71
N ASP A 38 -24.55 27.02 14.81
CA ASP A 38 -25.17 27.02 13.48
C ASP A 38 -25.78 25.65 13.17
N GLU A 39 -27.06 25.50 13.50
CA GLU A 39 -27.84 24.27 13.29
C GLU A 39 -27.81 23.80 11.82
N LYS A 40 -27.76 24.74 10.87
CA LYS A 40 -27.73 24.40 9.44
C LYS A 40 -26.42 23.70 9.10
N SER A 41 -25.29 24.26 9.53
CA SER A 41 -23.97 23.64 9.34
C SER A 41 -23.85 22.32 10.09
N ALA A 42 -24.32 22.24 11.34
CA ALA A 42 -24.32 21.01 12.12
C ALA A 42 -25.11 19.89 11.42
N LYS A 43 -26.29 20.21 10.87
CA LYS A 43 -27.11 19.27 10.10
C LYS A 43 -26.42 18.82 8.81
N HIS A 44 -25.71 19.70 8.11
CA HIS A 44 -24.96 19.28 6.92
C HIS A 44 -23.76 18.39 7.28
N LEU A 45 -23.00 18.73 8.31
CA LEU A 45 -21.82 17.98 8.73
C LEU A 45 -22.16 16.61 9.32
N SER A 46 -23.31 16.47 9.99
CA SER A 46 -23.76 15.17 10.52
C SER A 46 -24.01 14.13 9.43
N THR A 47 -24.33 14.57 8.20
CA THR A 47 -24.51 13.71 7.02
C THR A 47 -23.21 13.16 6.45
N VAL A 48 -22.05 13.72 6.82
CA VAL A 48 -20.75 13.22 6.36
C VAL A 48 -20.50 11.86 7.02
N PRO A 49 -20.33 10.77 6.23
CA PRO A 49 -20.26 9.44 6.79
C PRO A 49 -18.83 9.18 7.27
N LEU A 50 -18.61 9.32 8.58
CA LEU A 50 -17.33 9.15 9.25
C LEU A 50 -17.34 7.98 10.25
N SER A 51 -18.25 7.02 10.09
CA SER A 51 -18.21 5.81 10.91
C SER A 51 -16.94 5.02 10.64
N ASN A 52 -16.52 4.23 11.62
CA ASN A 52 -15.34 3.37 11.56
C ASN A 52 -15.30 2.56 10.26
N ASP A 53 -16.37 1.83 9.97
CA ASP A 53 -16.46 0.97 8.78
C ASP A 53 -16.41 1.76 7.49
N THR A 54 -16.97 2.98 7.50
CA THR A 54 -16.95 3.85 6.32
C THR A 54 -15.55 4.31 6.01
N VAL A 55 -14.83 4.79 7.04
CA VAL A 55 -13.49 5.32 6.88
C VAL A 55 -12.51 4.21 6.55
N SER A 56 -12.63 3.04 7.18
CA SER A 56 -11.85 1.84 6.85
C SER A 56 -11.98 1.44 5.37
N ARG A 57 -13.22 1.37 4.86
CA ARG A 57 -13.48 1.04 3.45
C ARG A 57 -12.89 2.08 2.50
N ARG A 58 -13.05 3.36 2.81
CA ARG A 58 -12.51 4.45 1.98
C ARG A 58 -10.99 4.46 1.94
N ILE A 59 -10.33 4.14 3.06
CA ILE A 59 -8.88 3.95 3.08
C ILE A 59 -8.48 2.78 2.18
N HIS A 60 -9.22 1.67 2.20
CA HIS A 60 -8.99 0.55 1.27
C HIS A 60 -9.21 0.95 -0.20
N ASP A 61 -10.26 1.71 -0.51
CA ASP A 61 -10.52 2.21 -1.86
C ASP A 61 -9.37 3.09 -2.36
N LEU A 62 -8.91 4.02 -1.50
CA LEU A 62 -7.79 4.92 -1.80
C LEU A 62 -6.48 4.14 -2.00
N ALA A 63 -6.18 3.17 -1.14
CA ALA A 63 -5.01 2.32 -1.28
C ALA A 63 -5.06 1.50 -2.58
N SER A 64 -6.24 0.98 -2.93
CA SER A 64 -6.46 0.25 -4.19
C SER A 64 -6.25 1.14 -5.41
N TYR A 65 -6.74 2.38 -5.36
CA TYR A 65 -6.54 3.37 -6.42
C TYR A 65 -5.06 3.72 -6.60
N VAL A 66 -4.34 4.02 -5.50
CA VAL A 66 -2.90 4.29 -5.53
C VAL A 66 -2.12 3.12 -6.12
N LYS A 67 -2.45 1.88 -5.71
CA LYS A 67 -1.83 0.67 -6.26
C LYS A 67 -2.06 0.51 -7.76
N GLN A 68 -3.29 0.75 -8.24
CA GLN A 68 -3.61 0.66 -9.67
C GLN A 68 -2.87 1.71 -10.49
N GLU A 69 -2.78 2.94 -9.97
CA GLU A 69 -2.05 4.03 -10.60
C GLU A 69 -0.54 3.73 -10.68
N LEU A 70 0.05 3.20 -9.59
CA LEU A 70 1.43 2.73 -9.60
C LEU A 70 1.65 1.63 -10.65
N ALA A 71 0.80 0.61 -10.68
CA ALA A 71 0.89 -0.46 -11.67
C ALA A 71 0.80 0.08 -13.12
N ALA A 72 -0.12 1.00 -13.39
CA ALA A 72 -0.27 1.62 -14.70
C ALA A 72 0.96 2.44 -15.14
N ARG A 73 1.70 3.03 -14.19
CA ARG A 73 2.99 3.69 -14.45
C ARG A 73 4.08 2.67 -14.76
N LEU A 74 4.19 1.62 -13.96
CA LEU A 74 5.19 0.56 -14.14
C LEU A 74 5.03 -0.21 -15.45
N GLN A 75 3.82 -0.31 -16.01
CA GLN A 75 3.60 -0.90 -17.34
C GLN A 75 4.23 -0.09 -18.49
N LYS A 76 4.64 1.16 -18.26
CA LYS A 76 5.14 2.09 -19.29
C LYS A 76 6.60 2.44 -19.12
N THR A 77 7.26 1.89 -18.11
CA THR A 77 8.61 2.29 -17.73
C THR A 77 9.37 1.10 -17.20
N ARG A 78 10.70 1.21 -17.24
CA ARG A 78 11.55 0.21 -16.61
C ARG A 78 11.76 0.53 -15.14
N PHE A 79 11.92 -0.50 -14.32
CA PHE A 79 11.99 -0.34 -12.88
C PHE A 79 12.95 -1.34 -12.22
N ALA A 80 13.39 -0.99 -11.01
CA ALA A 80 14.16 -1.87 -10.14
C ALA A 80 13.37 -2.19 -8.87
N LEU A 81 13.66 -3.33 -8.25
CA LEU A 81 13.02 -3.77 -7.02
C LEU A 81 14.01 -3.70 -5.84
N GLN A 82 13.51 -3.36 -4.67
CA GLN A 82 14.18 -3.58 -3.40
C GLN A 82 13.30 -4.53 -2.60
N MET A 83 13.85 -5.67 -2.17
CA MET A 83 13.11 -6.69 -1.43
C MET A 83 13.72 -6.87 -0.06
N ASP A 84 12.86 -6.91 0.95
CA ASP A 84 13.24 -7.19 2.33
C ASP A 84 12.23 -8.12 2.99
N GLU A 85 12.72 -8.94 3.92
CA GLU A 85 11.88 -9.79 4.76
C GLU A 85 11.85 -9.20 6.16
N SER A 86 10.66 -8.80 6.61
CA SER A 86 10.43 -8.36 7.97
C SER A 86 9.63 -9.39 8.75
N THR A 87 9.60 -9.27 10.07
CA THR A 87 8.77 -10.11 10.94
C THR A 87 7.80 -9.21 11.70
N ASP A 88 6.51 -9.51 11.66
CA ASP A 88 5.52 -8.75 12.42
C ASP A 88 5.54 -9.08 13.92
N VAL A 89 4.72 -8.37 14.69
CA VAL A 89 4.64 -8.53 16.15
C VAL A 89 4.14 -9.92 16.58
N THR A 90 3.55 -10.69 15.66
CA THR A 90 3.07 -12.07 15.90
C THR A 90 4.06 -13.13 15.43
N GLY A 91 5.20 -12.73 14.86
CA GLY A 91 6.20 -13.65 14.32
C GLY A 91 5.95 -14.06 12.87
N LEU A 92 5.00 -13.43 12.17
CA LEU A 92 4.71 -13.72 10.77
C LEU A 92 5.72 -13.01 9.87
N ALA A 93 6.33 -13.76 8.95
CA ALA A 93 7.21 -13.20 7.94
C ALA A 93 6.40 -12.38 6.92
N ILE A 94 6.85 -11.15 6.67
CA ILE A 94 6.26 -10.21 5.72
C ILE A 94 7.31 -9.88 4.65
N LEU A 95 6.95 -10.09 3.39
CA LEU A 95 7.72 -9.61 2.26
C LEU A 95 7.36 -8.15 1.99
N LEU A 96 8.36 -7.28 2.09
CA LEU A 96 8.31 -5.89 1.67
C LEU A 96 8.99 -5.78 0.31
N VAL A 97 8.31 -5.17 -0.66
CA VAL A 97 8.91 -4.83 -1.95
C VAL A 97 8.66 -3.37 -2.26
N ILE A 98 9.74 -2.63 -2.43
CA ILE A 98 9.75 -1.25 -2.90
C ILE A 98 10.17 -1.27 -4.37
N VAL A 99 9.54 -0.44 -5.18
CA VAL A 99 9.88 -0.26 -6.60
C VAL A 99 10.50 1.11 -6.80
N ARG A 100 11.60 1.16 -7.55
CA ARG A 100 12.24 2.39 -8.00
C ARG A 100 12.08 2.53 -9.51
N TYR A 101 11.51 3.64 -9.97
CA TYR A 101 11.17 3.85 -11.38
C TYR A 101 11.31 5.32 -11.78
N PRO A 102 11.61 5.63 -13.05
CA PRO A 102 11.59 7.00 -13.52
C PRO A 102 10.14 7.46 -13.71
N TYR A 103 9.82 8.61 -13.13
CA TYR A 103 8.52 9.26 -13.25
C TYR A 103 8.72 10.77 -13.38
N GLU A 104 8.05 11.36 -14.38
CA GLU A 104 8.23 12.75 -14.76
C GLU A 104 9.71 13.14 -14.99
N ARG A 105 10.33 13.85 -14.02
CA ARG A 105 11.70 14.39 -14.11
C ARG A 105 12.65 13.82 -13.05
N SER A 106 12.19 12.83 -12.27
CA SER A 106 12.93 12.23 -11.15
C SER A 106 12.81 10.71 -11.14
N PHE A 107 13.54 10.07 -10.22
CA PHE A 107 13.29 8.69 -9.82
C PHE A 107 12.43 8.72 -8.57
N GLU A 108 11.32 7.99 -8.62
CA GLU A 108 10.41 7.82 -7.49
C GLU A 108 10.57 6.42 -6.91
N GLU A 109 10.24 6.30 -5.62
CA GLU A 109 10.25 5.05 -4.87
C GLU A 109 8.90 4.88 -4.17
N ASP A 110 8.23 3.75 -4.43
CA ASP A 110 6.92 3.45 -3.85
C ASP A 110 6.87 2.02 -3.33
N MET A 111 6.02 1.78 -2.32
CA MET A 111 5.73 0.43 -1.84
C MET A 111 4.90 -0.32 -2.89
N LEU A 112 5.49 -1.34 -3.51
CA LEU A 112 4.81 -2.20 -4.48
C LEU A 112 3.91 -3.22 -3.78
N MET A 113 4.44 -3.85 -2.74
CA MET A 113 3.70 -4.82 -1.93
C MET A 113 4.25 -4.90 -0.51
N CYS A 114 3.32 -5.12 0.43
CA CYS A 114 3.58 -5.52 1.80
C CYS A 114 2.65 -6.71 2.07
N SER A 115 3.20 -7.92 2.00
CA SER A 115 2.39 -9.14 1.96
C SER A 115 2.98 -10.21 2.87
N PRO A 116 2.14 -10.93 3.64
CA PRO A 116 2.64 -12.05 4.43
C PRO A 116 3.16 -13.16 3.50
N LEU A 117 4.28 -13.74 3.90
CA LEU A 117 4.80 -14.97 3.32
C LEU A 117 4.12 -16.18 4.00
N PRO A 118 3.90 -17.29 3.28
CA PRO A 118 3.54 -18.55 3.90
C PRO A 118 4.59 -19.01 4.90
N THR A 119 4.29 -20.08 5.65
CA THR A 119 5.09 -20.66 6.75
C THR A 119 6.59 -20.84 6.46
N TYR A 120 7.02 -20.89 5.19
CA TYR A 120 8.42 -21.00 4.81
C TYR A 120 8.87 -19.80 3.97
N THR A 121 9.91 -19.12 4.42
CA THR A 121 10.53 -17.97 3.76
C THR A 121 11.56 -18.42 2.72
N THR A 122 11.13 -19.24 1.77
CA THR A 122 12.01 -19.72 0.69
C THR A 122 12.06 -18.73 -0.46
N GLY A 123 13.17 -18.73 -1.20
CA GLY A 123 13.28 -17.91 -2.42
C GLY A 123 12.25 -18.25 -3.49
N GLU A 124 11.68 -19.45 -3.46
CA GLU A 124 10.57 -19.85 -4.33
C GLU A 124 9.26 -19.16 -3.96
N GLU A 125 8.90 -19.17 -2.68
CA GLU A 125 7.69 -18.50 -2.18
C GLU A 125 7.76 -16.99 -2.42
N ILE A 126 8.92 -16.38 -2.17
CA ILE A 126 9.17 -14.96 -2.43
C ILE A 126 8.98 -14.66 -3.93
N PHE A 127 9.61 -15.43 -4.82
CA PHE A 127 9.46 -15.27 -6.26
C PHE A 127 7.99 -15.45 -6.70
N ASN A 128 7.32 -16.49 -6.21
CA ASN A 128 5.94 -16.78 -6.56
C ASN A 128 5.00 -15.65 -6.15
N LYS A 129 5.19 -15.07 -4.96
CA LYS A 129 4.42 -13.90 -4.51
C LYS A 129 4.57 -12.70 -5.42
N ILE A 130 5.79 -12.38 -5.84
CA ILE A 130 6.04 -11.27 -6.77
C ILE A 130 5.48 -11.58 -8.16
N ASN A 131 5.64 -12.82 -8.64
CA ASN A 131 5.14 -13.23 -9.94
C ASN A 131 3.60 -13.21 -10.02
N ILE A 132 2.91 -13.59 -8.94
CA ILE A 132 1.44 -13.45 -8.85
C ILE A 132 1.06 -11.97 -8.92
N PHE A 133 1.74 -11.10 -8.16
CA PHE A 133 1.50 -9.66 -8.22
C PHE A 133 1.68 -9.12 -9.64
N PHE A 134 2.75 -9.51 -10.33
CA PHE A 134 3.02 -9.05 -11.70
C PHE A 134 1.91 -9.48 -12.66
N LYS A 135 1.46 -10.74 -12.57
CA LYS A 135 0.36 -11.26 -13.39
C LYS A 135 -0.96 -10.54 -13.14
N GLU A 136 -1.32 -10.34 -11.87
CA GLU A 136 -2.56 -9.65 -11.50
C GLU A 136 -2.59 -8.19 -11.95
N ASN A 137 -1.43 -7.55 -12.06
CA ASN A 137 -1.28 -6.13 -12.42
C ASN A 137 -0.74 -5.91 -13.84
N ASN A 138 -0.69 -6.95 -14.67
CA ASN A 138 -0.17 -6.92 -16.04
C ASN A 138 1.24 -6.31 -16.16
N LEU A 139 2.10 -6.55 -15.18
CA LEU A 139 3.50 -6.12 -15.22
C LEU A 139 4.36 -7.17 -15.91
N SER A 140 5.31 -6.70 -16.71
CA SER A 140 6.23 -7.55 -17.47
C SER A 140 7.58 -7.64 -16.78
N TRP A 141 8.14 -8.85 -16.70
CA TRP A 141 9.52 -9.07 -16.29
C TRP A 141 10.53 -8.48 -17.29
N ASN A 142 10.12 -8.17 -18.53
CA ASN A 142 11.00 -7.51 -19.51
C ASN A 142 11.31 -6.04 -19.15
N ASP A 143 10.46 -5.42 -18.33
CA ASP A 143 10.65 -4.04 -17.87
C ASP A 143 11.43 -3.95 -16.54
N PHE A 144 11.62 -5.09 -15.88
CA PHE A 144 12.46 -5.21 -14.70
C PHE A 144 13.95 -5.12 -15.09
N ILE A 145 14.70 -4.27 -14.37
CA ILE A 145 16.14 -4.05 -14.62
C ILE A 145 17.00 -4.80 -13.61
N ASP A 146 16.76 -4.59 -12.32
CA ASP A 146 17.59 -5.18 -11.26
C ASP A 146 16.85 -5.23 -9.92
N VAL A 147 17.41 -6.00 -9.00
CA VAL A 147 16.87 -6.19 -7.66
C VAL A 147 17.96 -6.07 -6.60
N CYS A 148 17.66 -5.31 -5.54
CA CYS A 148 18.47 -5.19 -4.35
C CYS A 148 17.80 -5.93 -3.18
N THR A 149 18.61 -6.58 -2.34
CA THR A 149 18.14 -7.40 -1.19
C THR A 149 19.14 -7.30 -0.04
N ASP A 150 18.71 -7.66 1.17
CA ASP A 150 19.54 -7.75 2.39
C ASP A 150 20.69 -8.80 2.33
N GLY A 151 20.67 -9.67 1.33
CA GLY A 151 21.69 -10.71 1.16
C GLY A 151 21.30 -12.05 1.77
N ALA A 152 20.13 -12.18 2.40
CA ALA A 152 19.67 -13.42 3.00
C ALA A 152 19.70 -14.58 2.01
N LYS A 153 19.94 -15.80 2.50
CA LYS A 153 20.07 -17.00 1.65
C LYS A 153 18.80 -17.26 0.83
N ALA A 154 17.63 -16.95 1.37
CA ALA A 154 16.35 -17.02 0.68
C ALA A 154 16.27 -16.04 -0.51
N MET A 155 16.93 -14.88 -0.41
CA MET A 155 16.98 -13.88 -1.46
C MET A 155 18.07 -14.21 -2.49
N THR A 156 19.31 -14.43 -2.05
CA THR A 156 20.52 -14.45 -2.92
C THR A 156 21.09 -15.84 -3.21
N GLY A 157 20.49 -16.91 -2.68
CA GLY A 157 20.99 -18.27 -2.87
C GLY A 157 21.15 -18.64 -4.35
N LYS A 158 22.35 -19.08 -4.76
CA LYS A 158 22.75 -19.30 -6.17
C LYS A 158 21.75 -20.07 -7.04
N THR A 159 21.05 -21.05 -6.47
CA THR A 159 20.10 -21.92 -7.17
C THR A 159 18.66 -21.74 -6.69
N ALA A 160 18.48 -21.60 -5.39
CA ALA A 160 17.17 -21.58 -4.73
C ALA A 160 16.69 -20.18 -4.31
N GLY A 161 17.53 -19.15 -4.42
CA GLY A 161 17.22 -17.79 -4.01
C GLY A 161 16.25 -17.09 -4.95
N ALA A 162 15.47 -16.16 -4.41
CA ALA A 162 14.49 -15.38 -5.17
C ALA A 162 15.15 -14.63 -6.34
N VAL A 163 16.29 -13.97 -6.11
CA VAL A 163 17.04 -13.23 -7.15
C VAL A 163 17.49 -14.18 -8.27
N SER A 164 17.97 -15.37 -7.94
CA SER A 164 18.37 -16.38 -8.92
C SER A 164 17.19 -16.93 -9.73
N ARG A 165 15.96 -16.82 -9.23
CA ARG A 165 14.73 -17.19 -9.96
C ARG A 165 14.21 -16.07 -10.82
N ILE A 166 14.33 -14.82 -10.37
CA ILE A 166 13.96 -13.61 -11.13
C ILE A 166 14.87 -13.45 -12.37
N LYS A 167 16.16 -13.74 -12.23
CA LYS A 167 17.16 -13.56 -13.31
C LYS A 167 17.26 -14.75 -14.28
N LYS A 168 16.38 -15.76 -14.18
CA LYS A 168 16.31 -16.90 -15.11
C LYS A 168 15.40 -16.57 -16.28
#